data_AF-A0A9E5NRP5-F1
#
_entry.id   AF-A0A9E5NRP5-F1
#
_cell.length_a   1.000
_cell.length_b   1.000
_cell.length_c   1.000
_cell.angle_alpha   90.00
_cell.angle_beta   90.00
_cell.angle_gamma   90.00
#
_symmetry.space_group_name_H-M   'P 1'
#
loop_
_entity.id
_entity.type
_entity.pdbx_description
1 polymer ?
#
loop_
_entity_poly.entity_id
_entity_poly.type
_entity_poly.pdbx_seq_one_letter_code
_entity_poly.pdbx_strand_id
1 'polypeptide(L)'
;MEFEVRSGGTIRIDLEKCESCETKACVKMCNAPGMGEILELKDGVPALKYSLEEVKRGACTEDLGCELECELHGNRALVITLPLPELEEYLENLCEKPTYLREE
;
A
#
# COMPACT_ATOMS: atom_id res chain seq x y z
N MET A 1 6.78 10.13 -3.03
CA MET A 1 5.36 10.49 -3.06
C MET A 1 4.69 9.93 -1.82
N GLU A 2 3.79 10.67 -1.20
CA GLU A 2 3.05 10.23 -0.01
C GLU A 2 1.63 10.79 -0.06
N PHE A 3 0.63 9.98 0.29
CA PHE A 3 -0.77 10.40 0.29
C PHE A 3 -1.61 9.56 1.26
N GLU A 4 -2.69 10.17 1.75
CA GLU A 4 -3.66 9.53 2.64
C GLU A 4 -4.77 8.81 1.84
N VAL A 5 -5.30 7.72 2.41
CA VAL A 5 -6.43 6.94 1.89
C VAL A 5 -7.65 7.04 2.80
N ARG A 6 -8.76 6.43 2.41
CA ARG A 6 -10.08 6.62 3.07
C ARG A 6 -10.09 6.20 4.53
N SER A 7 -9.39 5.14 4.90
CA SER A 7 -9.28 4.68 6.30
C SER A 7 -8.52 5.63 7.23
N GLY A 8 -7.91 6.70 6.71
CA GLY A 8 -6.91 7.48 7.44
C GLY A 8 -5.51 6.87 7.37
N GLY A 9 -5.34 5.77 6.62
CA GLY A 9 -4.04 5.21 6.28
C GLY A 9 -3.23 6.10 5.34
N THR A 10 -1.94 5.79 5.22
CA THR A 10 -0.99 6.50 4.36
C THR A 10 -0.28 5.50 3.45
N ILE A 11 -0.16 5.86 2.16
CA ILE A 11 0.66 5.15 1.19
C ILE A 11 1.88 6.01 0.87
N ARG A 12 3.07 5.43 1.04
CA ARG A 12 4.35 6.08 0.73
C ARG A 12 5.07 5.32 -0.38
N ILE A 13 5.48 6.04 -1.41
CA ILE A 13 6.25 5.51 -2.54
C ILE A 13 7.56 6.28 -2.66
N ASP A 14 8.68 5.59 -2.49
CA ASP A 14 10.03 6.08 -2.74
C ASP A 14 10.30 6.12 -4.26
N LEU A 15 10.14 7.29 -4.87
CA LEU A 15 10.25 7.43 -6.32
C LEU A 15 11.69 7.25 -6.83
N GLU A 16 12.70 7.54 -6.02
CA GLU A 16 14.11 7.36 -6.39
C GLU A 16 14.40 5.86 -6.63
N LYS A 17 13.90 5.00 -5.74
CA LYS A 17 13.97 3.54 -5.95
C LYS A 17 13.15 3.07 -7.14
N CYS A 18 12.10 3.81 -7.52
CA CYS A 18 11.28 3.46 -8.67
C CYS A 18 11.97 3.74 -10.00
N GLU A 19 12.89 4.72 -10.11
CA GLU A 19 13.55 5.06 -11.38
C GLU A 19 14.24 3.85 -12.01
N SER A 20 14.91 3.03 -11.19
CA SER A 20 15.62 1.81 -11.60
C SER A 20 14.78 0.53 -11.58
N CYS A 21 13.49 0.60 -11.20
CA CYS A 21 12.63 -0.58 -11.07
C CYS A 21 12.11 -1.04 -12.45
N GLU A 22 12.65 -2.12 -13.01
CA GLU A 22 12.25 -2.58 -14.35
C GLU A 22 10.83 -3.16 -14.39
N THR A 23 10.42 -3.86 -13.33
CA THR A 23 9.17 -4.64 -13.35
C THR A 23 7.93 -3.78 -13.18
N LYS A 24 8.04 -2.71 -12.38
CA LYS A 24 6.90 -1.86 -11.98
C LYS A 24 5.68 -2.68 -11.54
N ALA A 25 5.93 -3.82 -10.89
CA ALA A 25 4.91 -4.84 -10.58
C ALA A 25 3.72 -4.27 -9.79
N CYS A 26 3.98 -3.34 -8.86
CA CYS A 26 2.95 -2.63 -8.09
C CYS A 26 1.93 -1.89 -8.97
N VAL A 27 2.36 -1.26 -10.07
CA VAL A 27 1.46 -0.56 -10.99
C VAL A 27 0.62 -1.57 -11.76
N LYS A 28 1.22 -2.66 -12.25
CA LYS A 28 0.48 -3.72 -12.94
C LYS A 28 -0.61 -4.32 -12.03
N MET A 29 -0.26 -4.60 -10.78
CA MET A 29 -1.19 -5.16 -9.79
C MET A 29 -2.32 -4.20 -9.45
N CYS A 30 -2.01 -2.93 -9.20
CA CYS A 30 -3.02 -1.92 -8.88
C CYS A 30 -4.04 -1.72 -10.02
N ASN A 31 -3.65 -2.04 -11.25
CA ASN A 31 -4.51 -1.97 -12.44
C ASN A 31 -5.13 -3.33 -12.84
N ALA A 32 -5.00 -4.36 -12.01
CA ALA A 32 -5.66 -5.63 -12.28
C ALA A 32 -7.20 -5.48 -12.18
N PRO A 33 -7.98 -6.28 -12.93
CA PRO A 33 -9.44 -6.21 -12.87
C PRO A 33 -9.97 -6.38 -11.44
N GLY A 34 -10.82 -5.44 -11.01
CA GLY A 34 -11.42 -5.45 -9.67
C GLY A 34 -10.59 -4.74 -8.59
N MET A 35 -9.43 -4.17 -8.94
CA MET A 35 -8.64 -3.31 -8.07
C MET A 35 -9.04 -1.83 -8.23
N GLY A 36 -8.53 -0.96 -7.37
CA GLY A 36 -8.83 0.48 -7.40
C GLY A 36 -8.29 1.25 -8.61
N GLU A 37 -7.37 0.67 -9.40
CA GLU A 37 -6.78 1.27 -10.60
C GLU A 37 -6.20 2.68 -10.35
N ILE A 38 -5.65 2.94 -9.16
CA ILE A 38 -5.24 4.30 -8.77
C ILE A 38 -3.84 4.71 -9.25
N LEU A 39 -2.98 3.74 -9.59
CA LEU A 39 -1.62 4.00 -10.03
C LEU A 39 -1.53 4.00 -11.56
N GLU A 40 -0.74 4.92 -12.10
CA GLU A 40 -0.26 4.90 -13.49
C GLU A 40 1.26 5.05 -13.54
N LEU A 41 1.83 4.86 -14.73
CA LEU A 41 3.21 5.23 -14.99
C LEU A 41 3.27 6.60 -15.66
N LYS A 42 3.99 7.52 -15.03
CA LYS A 42 4.32 8.82 -15.60
C LYS A 42 5.82 9.03 -15.47
N ASP A 43 6.46 9.37 -16.59
CA ASP A 43 7.92 9.58 -16.67
C ASP A 43 8.73 8.39 -16.10
N GLY A 44 8.21 7.17 -16.28
CA GLY A 44 8.89 5.94 -15.86
C GLY A 44 8.79 5.63 -14.36
N VAL A 45 8.02 6.39 -13.58
CA VAL A 45 7.76 6.11 -12.15
C VAL A 45 6.25 6.08 -11.84
N PRO A 46 5.82 5.45 -10.72
CA PRO A 46 4.42 5.46 -10.31
C PRO A 46 3.90 6.88 -10.04
N ALA A 47 2.70 7.18 -10.55
CA ALA A 47 1.94 8.39 -10.29
C ALA A 47 0.45 8.04 -10.03
N LEU A 48 -0.33 9.02 -9.56
CA LEU A 48 -1.76 8.83 -9.31
C LEU A 48 -2.60 9.19 -10.53
N LYS A 49 -3.53 8.30 -10.89
CA LYS A 49 -4.58 8.54 -11.89
C LYS A 49 -5.71 9.44 -11.38
N TYR A 50 -5.96 9.39 -10.07
CA TYR A 50 -7.01 10.15 -9.40
C TYR A 50 -6.42 11.30 -8.58
N SER A 51 -7.24 12.30 -8.31
CA SER A 51 -6.86 13.35 -7.36
C SER A 51 -6.72 12.79 -5.94
N LEU A 52 -5.90 13.44 -5.11
CA LEU A 52 -5.77 13.09 -3.68
C LEU A 52 -7.13 13.07 -2.97
N GLU A 53 -8.03 13.97 -3.35
CA GLU A 53 -9.38 14.05 -2.79
C GLU A 53 -10.27 12.86 -3.17
N GLU A 54 -10.13 12.33 -4.39
CA GLU A 54 -10.82 11.10 -4.81
C GLU A 54 -10.25 9.86 -4.11
N VAL A 55 -8.92 9.82 -3.93
CA VAL A 55 -8.26 8.76 -3.16
C VAL A 55 -8.74 8.74 -1.72
N LYS A 56 -8.80 9.90 -1.06
CA LYS A 56 -9.38 10.07 0.30
C LYS A 56 -10.86 9.66 0.38
N ARG A 57 -11.60 9.76 -0.73
CA ARG A 57 -13.02 9.33 -0.81
C ARG A 57 -13.21 7.85 -1.16
N GLY A 58 -12.12 7.10 -1.38
CA GLY A 58 -12.15 5.66 -1.58
C GLY A 58 -11.94 5.18 -3.01
N ALA A 59 -11.23 5.95 -3.85
CA ALA A 59 -10.74 5.41 -5.12
C ALA A 59 -9.73 4.26 -4.90
N CYS A 60 -8.93 4.34 -3.83
CA CYS A 60 -8.08 3.22 -3.41
C CYS A 60 -8.91 2.16 -2.69
N THR A 61 -8.75 0.90 -3.08
CA THR A 61 -9.35 -0.28 -2.45
C THR A 61 -8.64 -0.73 -1.18
N GLU A 62 -7.44 -0.20 -0.91
CA GLU A 62 -6.64 -0.51 0.29
C GLU A 62 -6.35 -2.02 0.44
N ASP A 63 -6.16 -2.71 -0.68
CA ASP A 63 -6.02 -4.17 -0.78
C ASP A 63 -4.62 -4.73 -0.48
N LEU A 64 -3.63 -3.85 -0.27
CA LEU A 64 -2.21 -4.16 -0.03
C LEU A 64 -1.48 -4.89 -1.18
N GLY A 65 -2.14 -5.22 -2.29
CA GLY A 65 -1.55 -5.98 -3.38
C GLY A 65 -0.37 -5.26 -4.04
N CYS A 66 -0.45 -3.93 -4.15
CA CYS A 66 0.63 -3.14 -4.73
C CYS A 66 1.87 -3.06 -3.82
N GLU A 67 1.73 -3.16 -2.50
CA GLU A 67 2.85 -3.25 -1.56
C GLU A 67 3.55 -4.60 -1.70
N LEU A 68 2.77 -5.68 -1.60
CA LEU A 68 3.26 -7.06 -1.72
C LEU A 68 4.01 -7.30 -3.04
N GLU A 69 3.44 -6.84 -4.17
CA GLU A 69 4.09 -6.98 -5.48
C GLU A 69 5.34 -6.10 -5.61
N CYS A 70 5.36 -4.92 -4.98
CA CYS A 70 6.58 -4.11 -4.91
C CYS A 70 7.68 -4.80 -4.08
N GLU A 71 7.29 -5.51 -3.03
CA GLU A 71 8.20 -6.21 -2.15
C GLU A 71 8.82 -7.45 -2.79
N LEU A 72 7.97 -8.26 -3.42
CA LEU A 72 8.34 -9.55 -4.01
C LEU A 72 9.01 -9.41 -5.38
N HIS A 73 8.54 -8.44 -6.19
CA HIS A 73 8.90 -8.36 -7.60
C HIS A 73 9.43 -6.98 -8.01
N GLY A 74 9.44 -6.00 -7.12
CA GLY A 74 9.97 -4.66 -7.37
C GLY A 74 11.16 -4.32 -6.46
N ASN A 75 11.31 -3.01 -6.22
CA ASN A 75 12.43 -2.46 -5.44
C ASN A 75 12.07 -2.14 -3.98
N ARG A 76 10.99 -2.73 -3.42
CA ARG A 76 10.55 -2.48 -2.03
C ARG A 76 10.43 -0.98 -1.72
N ALA A 77 9.80 -0.26 -2.65
CA ALA A 77 9.68 1.20 -2.64
C ALA A 77 8.35 1.68 -2.09
N LEU A 78 7.33 0.81 -2.06
CA LEU A 78 5.98 1.12 -1.62
C LEU A 78 5.77 0.58 -0.20
N VAL A 79 5.24 1.41 0.70
CA VAL A 79 4.83 1.04 2.04
C VAL A 79 3.41 1.56 2.28
N ILE A 80 2.55 0.74 2.86
CA ILE A 80 1.18 1.08 3.25
C ILE A 80 1.05 0.96 4.76
N THR A 81 0.60 2.03 5.40
CA THR A 81 0.30 2.05 6.83
C THR A 81 -1.19 2.29 6.99
N LEU A 82 -1.92 1.32 7.56
CA LEU A 82 -3.33 1.45 7.88
C LEU A 82 -3.51 1.50 9.41
N PRO A 83 -4.12 2.56 9.98
CA PRO A 83 -4.41 2.59 11.41
C PRO A 83 -5.49 1.57 11.75
N LEU A 84 -5.22 0.71 12.74
CA LEU A 84 -6.16 -0.30 13.22
C LEU A 84 -6.21 -0.26 14.77
N PRO A 85 -6.61 0.88 15.37
CA PRO A 85 -6.53 1.07 16.83
C PRO A 85 -7.36 0.03 17.60
N GLU A 86 -8.50 -0.41 17.06
CA GLU A 86 -9.32 -1.45 17.68
C GLU A 86 -8.66 -2.83 17.63
N LEU A 87 -7.84 -3.11 16.60
CA LEU A 87 -7.04 -4.34 16.55
C LEU A 87 -5.90 -4.28 17.57
N GLU A 88 -5.24 -3.13 17.70
CA GLU A 88 -4.19 -2.91 18.70
C GLU A 88 -4.75 -3.14 20.12
N GLU A 89 -5.87 -2.50 20.45
CA GLU A 89 -6.56 -2.70 21.74
C GLU A 89 -6.96 -4.17 21.94
N TYR A 90 -7.49 -4.83 20.92
CA TYR A 90 -7.86 -6.24 21.01
C TYR A 90 -6.64 -7.12 21.33
N LEU A 91 -5.51 -6.91 20.65
CA LEU A 91 -4.28 -7.68 20.84
C LEU A 91 -3.66 -7.49 22.22
N GLU A 92 -3.74 -6.28 22.78
CA GLU A 92 -3.27 -5.98 24.15
C GLU A 92 -4.08 -6.72 25.23
N ASN A 93 -5.37 -6.94 24.98
CA ASN A 93 -6.29 -7.56 25.94
C ASN A 93 -6.41 -9.09 25.81
N LEU A 94 -5.66 -9.71 24.89
CA LEU A 94 -5.67 -11.17 24.73
C LEU A 94 -5.03 -11.87 25.93
N CYS A 95 -5.75 -12.86 26.50
CA CYS A 95 -5.21 -13.71 27.57
C CYS A 95 -4.00 -14.55 27.12
N GLU A 96 -3.94 -14.88 25.83
CA GLU A 96 -2.84 -15.59 25.21
C GLU A 96 -2.47 -14.90 23.90
N LYS A 97 -1.18 -14.61 23.69
CA LYS A 97 -0.71 -13.95 22.47
C LYS A 97 -0.98 -14.82 21.24
N PRO A 98 -1.35 -14.24 20.08
CA PRO A 98 -1.40 -14.95 18.81
C PRO A 98 -0.05 -15.61 18.48
N THR A 99 -0.06 -16.73 17.77
CA THR A 99 1.16 -17.51 17.45
C THR A 99 2.25 -16.68 16.79
N TYR A 100 1.90 -15.75 15.90
CA TYR A 100 2.85 -14.88 15.20
C TYR A 100 3.47 -13.78 16.09
N LEU A 101 2.97 -13.59 17.32
CA LEU A 101 3.51 -12.67 18.34
C LEU A 101 4.19 -13.40 19.50
N ARG A 102 4.31 -14.72 19.43
CA ARG A 102 5.09 -15.50 20.38
C ARG A 102 6.52 -15.49 19.87
N GLU A 103 7.44 -14.92 20.65
CA GLU A 103 8.86 -15.10 20.42
C GLU A 103 9.19 -16.58 20.67
N GLU A 104 9.98 -17.20 19.78
CA GLU A 104 10.50 -18.56 19.96
C GLU A 104 11.43 -18.66 21.18
#